data_AF-A0A842NIU1-F1
#
_entry.id   AF-A0A842NIU1-F1
#
_cell.length_a   1.000
_cell.length_b   1.000
_cell.length_c   1.000
_cell.angle_alpha   90.00
_cell.angle_beta   90.00
_cell.angle_gamma   90.00
#
_symmetry.space_group_name_H-M   'P 1'
#
loop_
_entity.id
_entity.type
_entity.pdbx_description
1 polymer ?
#
loop_
_entity_poly.entity_id
_entity_poly.type
_entity_poly.pdbx_seq_one_letter_code
_entity_poly.pdbx_strand_id
1 'polypeptide(L)'
;MARFSVDRAASVFLVIGLFYFSFMILDRLLSLAYGFNFQPYGPYVPPGFTIWGHAANGSMAALGLYFTFRIFDHGKSKGSVGLQALGLLIFFVIGAVIPYMNDAEHLVKNGAGSTLLIYLAFNDLYVFCVGVLAYRYAKSNRRRFFALACLGFLFMIIHFGFYARMFPEFYWS
;
A
#
# COMPACT_ATOMS: atom_id res chain seq x y z
N MET A 1 -28.36 17.78 3.55
CA MET A 1 -27.36 17.05 4.36
C MET A 1 -26.98 15.68 3.79
N ALA A 2 -27.90 14.89 3.21
CA ALA A 2 -27.62 13.54 2.69
C ALA A 2 -26.59 13.47 1.53
N ARG A 3 -26.53 14.45 0.63
CA ARG A 3 -25.54 14.48 -0.47
C ARG A 3 -24.10 14.56 0.04
N PHE A 4 -23.88 15.29 1.14
CA PHE A 4 -22.58 15.46 1.78
C PHE A 4 -22.09 14.20 2.51
N SER A 5 -22.98 13.33 2.98
CA SER A 5 -22.58 12.06 3.61
C SER A 5 -22.21 11.00 2.56
N VAL A 6 -22.96 10.93 1.45
CA VAL A 6 -22.68 10.00 0.34
C VAL A 6 -21.35 10.32 -0.34
N ASP A 7 -21.06 11.59 -0.63
CA ASP A 7 -19.79 11.98 -1.26
C ASP A 7 -18.57 11.68 -0.37
N ARG A 8 -18.72 11.80 0.96
CA ARG A 8 -17.68 11.44 1.92
C ARG A 8 -17.48 9.93 2.03
N ALA A 9 -18.57 9.16 2.08
CA ALA A 9 -18.51 7.71 2.09
C ALA A 9 -17.81 7.19 0.81
N ALA A 10 -18.23 7.67 -0.36
CA ALA A 10 -17.59 7.33 -1.63
C ALA A 10 -16.10 7.71 -1.66
N SER A 11 -15.75 8.88 -1.14
CA SER A 11 -14.35 9.30 -0.97
C SER A 11 -13.54 8.31 -0.15
N VAL A 12 -14.06 7.84 0.98
CA VAL A 12 -13.39 6.86 1.85
C VAL A 12 -13.19 5.53 1.11
N PHE A 13 -14.25 4.99 0.49
CA PHE A 13 -14.14 3.74 -0.25
C PHE A 13 -13.15 3.82 -1.41
N LEU A 14 -13.11 4.94 -2.13
CA LEU A 14 -12.15 5.14 -3.21
C LEU A 14 -10.70 5.19 -2.69
N VAL A 15 -10.46 5.82 -1.55
CA VAL A 15 -9.12 5.82 -0.93
C VAL A 15 -8.73 4.41 -0.48
N ILE A 16 -9.62 3.68 0.19
CA ILE A 16 -9.36 2.29 0.58
C ILE A 16 -9.06 1.44 -0.66
N GLY A 17 -9.83 1.60 -1.73
CA GLY A 17 -9.61 0.91 -3.00
C GLY A 17 -8.25 1.22 -3.63
N LEU A 18 -7.80 2.49 -3.60
CA LEU A 18 -6.48 2.88 -4.10
C LEU A 18 -5.36 2.15 -3.34
N PHE A 19 -5.44 2.11 -2.02
CA PHE A 19 -4.46 1.39 -1.19
C PHE A 19 -4.52 -0.11 -1.42
N TYR A 20 -5.73 -0.71 -1.46
CA TYR A 20 -5.90 -2.13 -1.71
C TYR A 20 -5.27 -2.58 -3.04
N PHE A 21 -5.62 -1.94 -4.16
CA PHE A 21 -5.04 -2.31 -5.46
C PHE A 21 -3.54 -2.01 -5.52
N SER A 22 -3.08 -0.94 -4.85
CA SER A 22 -1.65 -0.65 -4.79
C SER A 22 -0.88 -1.74 -4.05
N PHE A 23 -1.40 -2.28 -2.95
CA PHE A 23 -0.78 -3.42 -2.25
C PHE A 23 -0.83 -4.69 -3.09
N MET A 24 -1.94 -4.97 -3.76
CA MET A 24 -2.03 -6.12 -4.67
C MET A 24 -0.98 -6.04 -5.80
N ILE A 25 -0.74 -4.85 -6.35
CA ILE A 25 0.33 -4.63 -7.34
C ILE A 25 1.70 -4.83 -6.69
N LEU A 26 1.93 -4.25 -5.50
CA LEU A 26 3.20 -4.34 -4.79
C LEU A 26 3.60 -5.80 -4.55
N ASP A 27 2.70 -6.63 -4.02
CA ASP A 27 2.97 -8.05 -3.77
C ASP A 27 3.39 -8.79 -5.06
N ARG A 28 2.78 -8.46 -6.20
CA ARG A 28 3.04 -9.12 -7.49
C ARG A 28 4.39 -8.69 -8.03
N LEU A 29 4.70 -7.40 -7.91
CA LEU A 29 6.02 -6.87 -8.26
C LEU A 29 7.12 -7.45 -7.38
N LEU A 30 6.88 -7.56 -6.08
CA LEU A 30 7.81 -8.21 -5.15
C LEU A 30 8.00 -9.69 -5.49
N SER A 31 6.91 -10.41 -5.75
CA SER A 31 7.00 -11.83 -6.12
C SER A 31 7.78 -12.05 -7.42
N LEU A 32 7.56 -11.19 -8.41
CA LEU A 32 8.32 -11.19 -9.66
C LEU A 32 9.80 -10.85 -9.46
N ALA A 33 10.10 -9.87 -8.59
CA ALA A 33 11.47 -9.43 -8.34
C ALA A 33 12.29 -10.46 -7.56
N TYR A 34 11.66 -11.13 -6.59
CA TYR A 34 12.34 -12.08 -5.70
C TYR A 34 12.24 -13.54 -6.19
N GLY A 35 11.33 -13.84 -7.11
CA GLY A 35 11.16 -15.19 -7.66
C GLY A 35 10.44 -16.16 -6.73
N PHE A 36 9.85 -15.68 -5.64
CA PHE A 36 8.98 -16.46 -4.75
C PHE A 36 7.73 -15.68 -4.39
N ASN A 37 6.67 -16.39 -4.02
CA ASN A 37 5.37 -15.78 -3.84
C ASN A 37 5.25 -14.99 -2.53
N PHE A 38 4.84 -13.72 -2.60
CA PHE A 38 4.45 -12.88 -1.45
C PHE A 38 2.93 -12.87 -1.22
N GLN A 39 2.14 -13.48 -2.10
CA GLN A 39 0.70 -13.58 -1.93
C GLN A 39 0.37 -14.52 -0.76
N PRO A 40 -0.60 -14.16 0.08
CA PRO A 40 -1.08 -15.01 1.14
C PRO A 40 -2.19 -15.95 0.65
N TYR A 41 -1.94 -16.72 -0.39
CA TYR A 41 -2.91 -17.70 -0.85
C TYR A 41 -2.25 -19.08 -0.86
N GLY A 42 -2.96 -20.07 -0.31
CA GLY A 42 -2.47 -21.43 -0.14
C GLY A 42 -2.83 -22.05 1.22
N PRO A 43 -2.55 -23.34 1.43
CA PRO A 43 -2.90 -24.06 2.66
C PRO A 43 -2.12 -23.61 3.92
N TYR A 44 -1.10 -22.77 3.78
CA TYR A 44 -0.22 -22.32 4.86
C TYR A 44 -0.39 -20.84 5.23
N VAL A 45 -1.49 -20.22 4.80
CA VAL A 45 -1.76 -18.79 5.04
C VAL A 45 -1.96 -18.53 6.54
N PRO A 46 -1.20 -17.60 7.14
CA PRO A 46 -1.43 -17.19 8.52
C PRO A 46 -2.85 -16.60 8.68
N PRO A 47 -3.56 -16.84 9.81
CA PRO A 47 -4.97 -16.44 10.01
C PRO A 47 -5.33 -14.94 9.86
N GLY A 48 -4.40 -14.05 9.54
CA GLY A 48 -4.63 -12.62 9.29
C GLY A 48 -4.40 -12.17 7.84
N PHE A 49 -3.93 -13.05 6.97
CA PHE A 49 -3.44 -12.72 5.63
C PHE A 49 -4.51 -13.08 4.58
N THR A 50 -5.66 -12.42 4.67
CA THR A 50 -6.82 -12.64 3.78
C THR A 50 -7.08 -11.38 2.94
N ILE A 51 -8.05 -11.42 2.01
CA ILE A 51 -8.57 -10.20 1.34
C ILE A 51 -8.90 -9.11 2.39
N TRP A 52 -9.38 -9.51 3.57
CA TRP A 52 -9.64 -8.62 4.70
C TRP A 52 -8.37 -8.12 5.38
N GLY A 53 -7.32 -8.94 5.43
CA GLY A 53 -5.97 -8.53 5.87
C GLY A 53 -5.39 -7.44 4.99
N HIS A 54 -5.47 -7.60 3.66
CA HIS A 54 -5.05 -6.59 2.70
C HIS A 54 -5.88 -5.31 2.78
N ALA A 55 -7.19 -5.44 2.97
CA ALA A 55 -8.06 -4.29 3.20
C ALA A 55 -7.74 -3.59 4.54
N ALA A 56 -7.42 -4.33 5.60
CA ALA A 56 -7.04 -3.79 6.90
C ALA A 56 -5.68 -3.07 6.85
N ASN A 57 -4.65 -3.71 6.29
CA ASN A 57 -3.33 -3.11 6.05
C ASN A 57 -3.45 -1.86 5.15
N GLY A 58 -4.25 -1.97 4.08
CA GLY A 58 -4.66 -0.86 3.21
C GLY A 58 -5.23 0.32 3.98
N SER A 59 -6.19 0.03 4.86
CA SER A 59 -6.90 1.04 5.66
C SER A 59 -6.00 1.68 6.72
N MET A 60 -5.14 0.89 7.37
CA MET A 60 -4.18 1.39 8.36
C MET A 60 -3.12 2.29 7.69
N ALA A 61 -2.57 1.87 6.55
CA ALA A 61 -1.64 2.69 5.78
C ALA A 61 -2.27 4.00 5.31
N ALA A 62 -3.51 3.94 4.82
CA ALA A 62 -4.29 5.13 4.44
C ALA A 62 -4.46 6.08 5.63
N LEU A 63 -4.88 5.57 6.79
CA LEU A 63 -5.08 6.37 8.00
C LEU A 63 -3.75 6.97 8.50
N GLY A 64 -2.68 6.19 8.52
CA GLY A 64 -1.34 6.66 8.88
C GLY A 64 -0.91 7.83 8.00
N LEU A 65 -1.00 7.68 6.68
CA LEU A 65 -0.64 8.73 5.72
C LEU A 65 -1.54 9.96 5.82
N TYR A 66 -2.83 9.78 6.13
CA TYR A 66 -3.71 10.90 6.43
C TYR A 66 -3.17 11.73 7.61
N PHE A 67 -2.81 11.09 8.73
CA PHE A 67 -2.24 11.81 9.88
C PHE A 67 -0.87 12.43 9.56
N THR A 68 0.01 11.70 8.86
CA THR A 68 1.31 12.21 8.39
C THR A 68 1.15 13.51 7.62
N PHE A 69 0.25 13.55 6.63
CA PHE A 69 0.02 14.76 5.85
C PHE A 69 -0.65 15.89 6.64
N ARG A 70 -1.50 15.56 7.62
CA ARG A 70 -2.09 16.56 8.52
C ARG A 70 -1.03 17.20 9.42
N ILE A 71 -0.12 16.41 9.99
CA ILE A 71 1.00 16.91 10.81
C ILE A 71 1.92 17.77 9.94
N PHE A 72 2.25 17.29 8.74
CA PHE A 72 3.07 18.04 7.79
C PHE A 72 2.46 19.40 7.44
N ASP A 73 1.16 19.42 7.10
CA ASP A 73 0.45 20.66 6.76
C ASP A 73 0.34 21.62 7.96
N HIS A 74 0.21 21.07 9.18
CA HIS A 74 0.24 21.86 10.40
C HIS A 74 1.63 22.47 10.67
N GLY A 75 2.69 21.70 10.46
CA GLY A 75 4.06 22.23 10.53
C GLY A 75 4.29 23.35 9.52
N LYS A 76 3.81 23.18 8.28
CA LYS A 76 3.87 24.20 7.25
C LYS A 76 3.11 25.48 7.64
N SER A 77 1.90 25.37 8.18
CA SER A 77 1.11 26.55 8.59
C SER A 77 1.73 27.29 9.78
N LYS A 78 2.53 26.61 10.60
CA LYS A 78 3.30 27.19 11.71
C LYS A 78 4.70 27.67 11.32
N GLY A 79 5.11 27.49 10.06
CA GLY A 79 6.49 27.76 9.62
C GLY A 79 7.55 26.86 10.27
N SER A 80 7.14 25.72 10.85
CA SER A 80 8.03 24.80 11.56
C SER A 80 8.48 23.68 10.64
N VAL A 81 9.76 23.69 10.26
CA VAL A 81 10.40 22.59 9.53
C VAL A 81 10.52 21.35 10.42
N GLY A 82 10.74 21.53 11.73
CA GLY A 82 10.81 20.43 12.68
C GLY A 82 9.53 19.60 12.73
N LEU A 83 8.35 20.25 12.75
CA LEU A 83 7.07 19.54 12.72
C LEU A 83 6.82 18.82 11.39
N GLN A 84 7.26 19.40 10.27
CA GLN A 84 7.20 18.74 8.96
C GLN A 84 8.09 17.49 8.91
N ALA A 85 9.34 17.61 9.39
CA ALA A 85 10.28 16.50 9.47
C ALA A 85 9.79 15.39 10.41
N LEU A 86 9.22 15.77 11.57
CA LEU A 86 8.67 14.82 12.54
C LEU A 86 7.53 14.00 11.93
N GLY A 87 6.60 14.63 11.21
CA GLY A 87 5.50 13.93 10.55
C GLY A 87 5.99 12.89 9.54
N LEU A 88 6.99 13.24 8.74
CA LEU A 88 7.61 12.32 7.78
C LEU A 88 8.42 11.22 8.46
N LEU A 89 9.18 11.56 9.51
CA LEU A 89 9.98 10.59 10.26
C LEU A 89 9.10 9.54 10.93
N ILE A 90 8.00 9.95 11.57
CA ILE A 90 7.02 9.02 12.17
C ILE A 90 6.50 8.05 11.10
N PHE A 91 6.20 8.56 9.90
CA PHE A 91 5.76 7.69 8.81
C PHE A 91 6.83 6.69 8.39
N PHE A 92 8.06 7.11 8.09
CA PHE A 92 9.10 6.20 7.62
C PHE A 92 9.62 5.23 8.68
N VAL A 93 9.49 5.57 9.97
CA VAL A 93 9.88 4.68 11.06
C VAL A 93 8.77 3.67 11.35
N ILE A 94 7.52 4.11 11.49
CA ILE A 94 6.40 3.21 11.80
C ILE A 94 5.96 2.42 10.56
N GLY A 95 6.04 3.06 9.38
CA GLY A 95 5.79 2.46 8.08
C GLY A 95 6.63 1.21 7.91
N ALA A 96 7.96 1.33 8.09
CA ALA A 96 8.91 0.24 7.93
C ALA A 96 8.73 -0.91 8.93
N VAL A 97 8.10 -0.68 10.09
CA VAL A 97 7.84 -1.74 11.07
C VAL A 97 6.82 -2.75 10.53
N ILE A 98 5.80 -2.30 9.80
CA ILE A 98 4.73 -3.17 9.27
C ILE A 98 5.27 -4.21 8.28
N PRO A 99 5.95 -3.85 7.17
CA PRO A 99 6.51 -4.82 6.23
C PRO A 99 7.64 -5.64 6.86
N TYR A 100 8.38 -5.11 7.85
CA TYR A 100 9.34 -5.92 8.59
C TYR A 100 8.66 -7.05 9.37
N MET A 101 7.62 -6.73 10.15
CA MET A 101 6.90 -7.73 10.94
C MET A 101 6.18 -8.76 10.06
N ASN A 102 5.71 -8.35 8.89
CA ASN A 102 4.97 -9.23 7.99
C ASN A 102 5.87 -10.13 7.15
N ASP A 103 7.00 -9.62 6.65
CA ASP A 103 7.71 -10.26 5.53
C ASP A 103 9.18 -10.60 5.83
N ALA A 104 9.76 -10.13 6.94
CA ALA A 104 11.19 -10.38 7.22
C ALA A 104 11.50 -11.87 7.34
N GLU A 105 10.67 -12.63 8.05
CA GLU A 105 10.83 -14.08 8.19
C GLU A 105 10.70 -14.78 6.83
N HIS A 106 9.77 -14.34 6.00
CA HIS A 106 9.54 -14.89 4.66
C HIS A 106 10.74 -14.65 3.73
N LEU A 107 11.28 -13.43 3.74
CA LEU A 107 12.49 -13.06 3.01
C LEU A 107 13.69 -13.91 3.46
N VAL A 108 13.89 -14.07 4.78
CA VAL A 108 15.01 -14.85 5.32
C VAL A 108 14.88 -16.33 4.94
N LYS A 109 13.70 -16.93 5.07
CA LYS A 109 13.44 -18.34 4.72
C LYS A 109 13.69 -18.64 3.24
N ASN A 110 13.44 -17.69 2.36
CA ASN A 110 13.67 -17.82 0.92
C ASN A 110 15.07 -17.34 0.49
N GLY A 111 16.01 -17.13 1.42
CA GLY A 111 17.40 -16.78 1.11
C GLY A 111 17.62 -15.32 0.73
N ALA A 112 16.63 -14.45 0.90
CA ALA A 112 16.66 -13.03 0.57
C ALA A 112 16.86 -12.12 1.80
N GLY A 113 17.31 -12.66 2.94
CA GLY A 113 17.49 -11.87 4.18
C GLY A 113 18.45 -10.68 4.05
N SER A 114 19.43 -10.75 3.13
CA SER A 114 20.38 -9.67 2.88
C SER A 114 19.76 -8.43 2.22
N THR A 115 18.58 -8.56 1.60
CA THR A 115 17.90 -7.45 0.92
C THR A 115 16.93 -6.70 1.83
N LEU A 116 16.79 -7.11 3.10
CA LEU A 116 15.73 -6.63 4.00
C LEU A 116 15.68 -5.10 4.12
N LEU A 117 16.82 -4.43 4.29
CA LEU A 117 16.84 -2.96 4.38
C LEU A 117 16.33 -2.29 3.10
N ILE A 118 16.72 -2.83 1.94
CA ILE A 118 16.28 -2.34 0.63
C ILE A 118 14.78 -2.59 0.48
N TYR A 119 14.32 -3.79 0.84
CA TYR A 119 12.91 -4.17 0.83
C TYR A 119 12.05 -3.18 1.63
N LEU A 120 12.43 -2.91 2.89
CA LEU A 120 11.68 -1.98 3.75
C LEU A 120 11.64 -0.57 3.17
N ALA A 121 12.78 -0.06 2.70
CA ALA A 121 12.87 1.28 2.15
C ALA A 121 11.99 1.47 0.91
N PHE A 122 12.00 0.50 -0.01
CA PHE A 122 11.18 0.57 -1.23
C PHE A 122 9.70 0.31 -0.96
N ASN A 123 9.36 -0.57 -0.02
CA ASN A 123 7.98 -0.79 0.41
C ASN A 123 7.39 0.50 1.00
N ASP A 124 8.10 1.13 1.94
CA ASP A 124 7.69 2.39 2.55
C ASP A 124 7.56 3.54 1.54
N LEU A 125 8.54 3.66 0.64
CA LEU A 125 8.49 4.66 -0.42
C LEU A 125 7.29 4.45 -1.35
N TYR A 126 7.00 3.20 -1.69
CA TYR A 126 5.84 2.86 -2.52
C TYR A 126 4.54 3.25 -1.82
N VAL A 127 4.36 2.86 -0.55
CA VAL A 127 3.17 3.20 0.26
C VAL A 127 3.03 4.72 0.42
N PHE A 128 4.13 5.44 0.65
CA PHE A 128 4.15 6.89 0.69
C PHE A 128 3.64 7.51 -0.61
N CYS A 129 4.15 7.05 -1.76
CA CYS A 129 3.74 7.51 -3.08
C CYS A 129 2.24 7.28 -3.33
N VAL A 130 1.69 6.16 -2.88
CA VAL A 130 0.24 5.88 -2.92
C VAL A 130 -0.52 6.90 -2.06
N GLY A 131 -0.01 7.23 -0.88
CA GLY A 131 -0.56 8.31 -0.05
C GLY A 131 -0.56 9.66 -0.77
N VAL A 132 0.56 10.02 -1.40
CA VAL A 132 0.66 11.27 -2.18
C VAL A 132 -0.37 11.26 -3.32
N LEU A 133 -0.52 10.15 -4.04
CA LEU A 133 -1.55 10.00 -5.07
C LEU A 133 -2.96 10.20 -4.47
N ALA A 134 -3.30 9.49 -3.41
CA ALA A 134 -4.65 9.45 -2.83
C ALA A 134 -5.08 10.78 -2.17
N TYR A 135 -4.15 11.45 -1.48
CA TYR A 135 -4.44 12.62 -0.64
C TYR A 135 -3.99 13.95 -1.25
N ARG A 136 -2.97 13.96 -2.12
CA ARG A 136 -2.42 15.20 -2.69
C ARG A 136 -2.81 15.42 -4.16
N TYR A 137 -2.85 14.36 -4.98
CA TYR A 137 -3.17 14.50 -6.41
C TYR A 137 -4.64 14.20 -6.75
N ALA A 138 -5.18 13.09 -6.24
CA ALA A 138 -6.54 12.64 -6.47
C ALA A 138 -7.53 13.27 -5.48
N LYS A 139 -7.60 14.61 -5.45
CA LYS A 139 -8.42 15.35 -4.47
C LYS A 139 -9.94 15.21 -4.65
N SER A 140 -10.41 14.81 -5.83
CA SER A 140 -11.84 14.65 -6.14
C SER A 140 -12.20 13.19 -6.39
N ASN A 141 -13.45 12.81 -6.08
CA ASN A 141 -13.94 11.44 -6.28
C ASN A 141 -13.76 10.98 -7.74
N ARG A 142 -13.96 11.87 -8.72
CA ARG A 142 -13.68 11.58 -10.13
C ARG A 142 -12.22 11.21 -10.39
N ARG A 143 -11.26 11.96 -9.84
CA ARG A 143 -9.83 11.67 -10.00
C ARG A 143 -9.42 10.40 -9.27
N ARG A 144 -9.99 10.14 -8.09
CA ARG A 144 -9.74 8.88 -7.35
C ARG A 144 -10.28 7.68 -8.10
N PHE A 145 -11.48 7.79 -8.66
CA PHE A 145 -12.07 6.75 -9.50
C PHE A 145 -11.18 6.46 -10.72
N PHE A 146 -10.72 7.49 -11.41
CA PHE A 146 -9.82 7.32 -12.55
C PHE A 146 -8.49 6.66 -12.14
N ALA A 147 -7.87 7.13 -11.06
CA ALA A 147 -6.65 6.51 -10.53
C ALA A 147 -6.86 5.05 -10.12
N LEU A 148 -8.00 4.73 -9.50
CA LEU A 148 -8.38 3.37 -9.13
C LEU A 148 -8.56 2.49 -10.37
N ALA A 149 -9.24 2.99 -11.40
CA ALA A 149 -9.40 2.27 -12.66
C ALA A 149 -8.05 2.01 -13.34
N CYS A 150 -7.14 2.99 -13.34
CA CYS A 150 -5.78 2.82 -13.86
C CYS A 150 -4.99 1.76 -13.06
N LEU A 151 -5.08 1.78 -11.73
CA LEU A 151 -4.44 0.75 -10.89
C LEU A 151 -5.07 -0.63 -11.14
N GLY A 152 -6.38 -0.73 -11.26
CA GLY A 152 -7.05 -1.99 -11.61
C GLY A 152 -6.57 -2.54 -12.95
N PHE A 153 -6.48 -1.69 -13.97
CA PHE A 153 -5.94 -2.10 -15.27
C PHE A 153 -4.46 -2.49 -15.22
N LEU A 154 -3.65 -1.72 -14.50
CA LEU A 154 -2.23 -2.03 -14.28
C LEU A 154 -2.05 -3.36 -13.54
N PHE A 155 -2.88 -3.61 -12.53
CA PHE A 155 -2.90 -4.89 -11.82
C PHE A 155 -3.19 -6.05 -12.77
N MET A 156 -4.20 -5.94 -13.66
CA MET A 156 -4.50 -6.98 -14.64
C MET A 156 -3.30 -7.28 -15.55
N ILE A 157 -2.60 -6.24 -16.02
CA ILE A 157 -1.39 -6.40 -16.84
C ILE A 157 -0.30 -7.14 -16.06
N ILE A 158 0.00 -6.69 -14.84
CA ILE A 158 1.06 -7.28 -14.02
C ILE A 158 0.71 -8.72 -13.67
N HIS A 159 -0.53 -8.96 -13.24
CA HIS A 159 -1.02 -10.25 -12.80
C HIS A 159 -1.03 -11.27 -13.94
N PHE A 160 -1.78 -11.02 -15.01
CA PHE A 160 -1.95 -11.99 -16.09
C PHE A 160 -0.81 -12.00 -17.11
N GLY A 161 -0.15 -10.85 -17.30
CA GLY A 161 0.94 -10.70 -18.26
C GLY A 161 2.27 -11.28 -17.77
N PHE A 162 2.52 -11.22 -16.45
CA PHE A 162 3.83 -11.56 -15.88
C PHE A 162 3.71 -12.54 -14.71
N TYR A 163 2.97 -12.17 -13.66
CA TYR A 163 2.95 -12.93 -12.40
C TYR A 163 2.39 -14.35 -12.56
N ALA A 164 1.21 -14.51 -13.17
CA ALA A 164 0.57 -15.82 -13.36
C ALA A 164 1.33 -16.75 -14.30
N ARG A 165 2.31 -16.24 -15.06
CA ARG A 165 3.23 -17.06 -15.86
C ARG A 165 4.35 -17.65 -15.01
N MET A 166 4.81 -16.90 -14.00
CA MET A 166 5.83 -17.35 -13.05
C MET A 166 5.22 -18.22 -11.95
N PHE A 167 3.98 -17.95 -11.54
CA PHE A 167 3.25 -18.71 -10.52
C PHE A 167 1.85 -19.14 -11.03
N PRO A 168 1.77 -20.18 -11.88
CA PRO A 168 0.52 -20.61 -12.53
C PRO A 168 -0.58 -21.04 -11.56
N GLU A 169 -0.22 -21.54 -10.38
CA GLU A 169 -1.15 -21.91 -9.31
C GLU A 169 -1.97 -20.72 -8.79
N PHE A 170 -1.52 -19.49 -9.04
CA PHE A 170 -2.17 -18.24 -8.63
C PHE A 170 -2.85 -17.50 -9.80
N TYR A 171 -3.19 -18.21 -10.89
CA TYR A 171 -3.81 -17.59 -12.07
C TYR A 171 -5.10 -16.81 -11.72
N TRP A 172 -5.93 -17.34 -10.81
CA TRP A 172 -7.24 -16.76 -10.45
C TRP A 172 -7.27 -15.96 -9.13
N SER A 173 -6.12 -15.74 -8.48
CA SER A 173 -6.02 -15.14 -7.13
C SER A 173 -5.61 -13.68 -7.09
#